data_AF-A0A2T0W3P8-F1
#
_entry.id   AF-A0A2T0W3P8-F1
#
_cell.length_a   1.000
_cell.length_b   1.000
_cell.length_c   1.000
_cell.angle_alpha   90.00
_cell.angle_beta   90.00
_cell.angle_gamma   90.00
#
_symmetry.space_group_name_H-M   'P 1'
#
loop_
_entity.id
_entity.type
_entity.pdbx_description
1 polymer ?
#
loop_
_entity_poly.entity_id
_entity_poly.type
_entity_poly.pdbx_seq_one_letter_code
_entity_poly.pdbx_strand_id
1 'polypeptide(L)'
;MIKRLKEEHYLPLSLLSVVNVYLFSMLFQRMAYWGQGLFWFWVGVLITYSVWFLGMVFLIMAIRKIQINTVYMIGYVLSGFLLITGFMWVSFIIIIGLG
;
A
#
# COMPACT_ATOMS: atom_id res chain seq x y z
N MET A 1 4.70 19.81 -21.18
CA MET A 1 5.96 19.07 -20.98
C MET A 1 5.75 18.10 -19.81
N ILE A 2 5.30 16.88 -20.09
CA ILE A 2 5.09 15.85 -19.05
C ILE A 2 6.49 15.40 -18.62
N LYS A 3 6.94 15.81 -17.43
CA LYS A 3 8.18 15.28 -16.81
C LYS A 3 7.97 13.77 -16.65
N ARG A 4 8.59 12.97 -17.53
CA ARG A 4 8.65 11.52 -17.34
C ARG A 4 9.31 11.29 -15.98
N LEU A 5 8.56 10.71 -15.04
CA LEU A 5 9.12 10.22 -13.79
C LEU A 5 10.30 9.32 -14.14
N LYS A 6 11.50 9.68 -13.68
CA LYS A 6 12.67 8.81 -13.83
C LYS A 6 12.39 7.53 -13.08
N GLU A 7 12.73 6.41 -13.69
CA GLU A 7 12.36 5.07 -13.23
C GLU A 7 12.86 4.74 -11.81
N GLU A 8 13.91 5.44 -11.38
CA GLU A 8 14.46 5.46 -10.02
C GLU A 8 13.45 5.87 -8.94
N HIS A 9 12.37 6.57 -9.32
CA HIS A 9 11.35 7.05 -8.39
C HIS A 9 10.24 6.02 -8.14
N TYR A 10 10.15 4.93 -8.92
CA TYR A 10 9.07 3.95 -8.72
C TYR A 10 9.21 3.15 -7.43
N LEU A 11 10.44 2.83 -7.01
CA LEU A 11 10.69 2.17 -5.73
C LEU A 11 10.29 3.05 -4.52
N PRO A 12 10.74 4.31 -4.39
CA PRO A 12 10.30 5.17 -3.30
C PRO A 12 8.80 5.48 -3.37
N LEU A 13 8.19 5.55 -4.56
CA LEU A 13 6.73 5.66 -4.69
C LEU A 13 6.01 4.41 -4.17
N SER A 14 6.53 3.21 -4.44
CA SER A 14 6.00 1.96 -3.89
C SER A 14 6.08 1.94 -2.36
N LEU A 15 7.23 2.34 -1.79
CA LEU A 15 7.40 2.45 -0.34
C LEU A 15 6.48 3.52 0.29
N LEU A 16 6.27 4.64 -0.41
CA LEU A 16 5.33 5.67 0.03
C LEU A 16 3.89 5.14 0.03
N SER A 17 3.51 4.37 -0.99
CA SER A 17 2.21 3.68 -1.02
C SER A 17 2.05 2.73 0.17
N VAL A 18 3.09 1.97 0.53
CA VAL A 18 3.07 1.11 1.73
C VAL A 18 2.76 1.92 2.99
N VAL A 19 3.46 3.03 3.22
CA VAL A 19 3.21 3.90 4.39
C VAL A 19 1.75 4.37 4.41
N ASN A 20 1.23 4.79 3.25
CA ASN A 20 -0.17 5.20 3.13
C ASN A 20 -1.16 4.06 3.40
N VAL A 21 -0.88 2.82 2.96
CA VAL A 21 -1.73 1.66 3.25
C VAL A 21 -1.90 1.48 4.76
N TYR A 22 -0.80 1.53 5.51
CA TYR A 22 -0.86 1.41 6.97
C TYR A 22 -1.56 2.61 7.63
N LEU A 23 -1.27 3.83 7.20
CA LEU A 23 -1.93 5.03 7.72
C LEU A 23 -3.44 5.00 7.52
N PHE A 24 -3.91 4.70 6.30
CA PHE A 24 -5.33 4.58 6.01
C PHE A 24 -5.97 3.41 6.75
N SER A 25 -5.23 2.30 6.92
CA SER A 25 -5.71 1.16 7.73
C SER A 25 -6.05 1.55 9.16
N MET A 26 -5.21 2.36 9.81
CA MET A 26 -5.47 2.84 11.17
C MET A 26 -6.69 3.77 11.23
N LEU A 27 -6.90 4.59 10.19
CA LEU A 27 -8.04 5.51 10.13
C LEU A 27 -9.37 4.77 10.01
N PHE A 28 -9.50 3.82 9.07
CA PHE A 28 -10.76 3.10 8.91
C PHE A 28 -10.96 2.02 9.98
N GLN A 29 -9.89 1.49 10.57
CA GLN A 29 -9.96 0.60 11.72
C GLN A 29 -10.69 1.29 12.89
N ARG A 30 -10.37 2.56 13.15
CA ARG A 30 -11.08 3.34 14.17
C ARG A 30 -12.56 3.51 13.83
N MET A 31 -12.91 3.67 12.56
CA MET A 31 -14.31 3.77 12.12
C MET A 31 -15.07 2.46 12.32
N ALA A 32 -14.42 1.31 12.06
CA ALA A 32 -14.98 -0.01 12.32
C ALA A 32 -15.30 -0.21 13.82
N TYR A 33 -14.32 0.06 14.69
CA TYR A 33 -14.46 -0.20 16.13
C TYR A 33 -15.32 0.84 16.88
N TRP A 34 -15.38 2.08 16.39
CA TRP A 34 -16.10 3.16 17.08
C TRP A 34 -17.50 3.41 16.53
N GLY A 35 -17.98 2.55 15.60
CA GLY A 35 -19.34 2.61 15.07
C GLY A 35 -19.65 3.87 14.24
N GLN A 36 -18.61 4.60 13.79
CA GLN A 36 -18.79 5.82 12.99
C GLN A 36 -19.09 5.48 11.52
N GLY A 37 -20.25 4.88 11.29
CA GLY A 37 -20.86 4.69 9.97
C GLY A 37 -20.18 3.62 9.11
N LEU A 38 -20.91 2.52 8.86
CA LEU A 38 -20.50 1.44 7.95
C LEU A 38 -20.05 1.97 6.58
N PHE A 39 -20.69 3.04 6.09
CA PHE A 39 -20.34 3.69 4.83
C PHE A 39 -18.90 4.22 4.82
N TRP A 40 -18.49 4.96 5.84
CA TRP A 40 -17.14 5.55 5.92
C TRP A 40 -16.05 4.49 6.09
N PHE A 41 -16.37 3.40 6.78
CA PHE A 41 -15.52 2.22 6.84
C PHE A 41 -15.26 1.65 5.43
N TRP A 42 -16.31 1.39 4.64
CA TRP A 42 -16.16 0.85 3.28
C TRP A 42 -15.43 1.82 2.33
N VAL A 43 -15.66 3.13 2.47
CA VAL A 43 -14.89 4.14 1.73
C VAL A 43 -13.40 4.06 2.07
N GLY A 44 -13.06 3.96 3.36
CA GLY A 44 -11.67 3.80 3.80
C GLY A 44 -11.02 2.51 3.29
N VAL A 45 -11.76 1.40 3.28
CA VAL A 45 -11.31 0.12 2.72
C VAL A 45 -11.02 0.25 1.22
N LEU A 46 -11.91 0.85 0.43
CA LEU A 46 -11.73 1.04 -1.01
C LEU A 46 -10.52 1.93 -1.34
N ILE A 47 -10.34 3.03 -0.59
CA ILE A 47 -9.17 3.90 -0.73
C ILE A 47 -7.89 3.11 -0.43
N THR A 48 -7.87 2.35 0.66
CA THR A 48 -6.68 1.61 1.09
C THR A 48 -6.29 0.53 0.08
N TYR A 49 -7.25 -0.22 -0.46
CA TYR A 49 -6.99 -1.20 -1.52
C TYR A 49 -6.53 -0.55 -2.82
N SER A 50 -7.06 0.63 -3.16
CA SER A 50 -6.63 1.37 -4.35
C SER A 50 -5.17 1.83 -4.22
N VAL A 51 -4.78 2.32 -3.04
CA VAL A 51 -3.39 2.71 -2.76
C VAL A 51 -2.46 1.51 -2.72
N TRP A 52 -2.91 0.39 -2.13
CA TRP A 52 -2.18 -0.86 -2.14
C TRP A 52 -1.92 -1.36 -3.57
N PHE A 53 -2.95 -1.33 -4.42
CA PHE A 53 -2.86 -1.72 -5.82
C PHE A 53 -1.89 -0.82 -6.59
N LEU A 54 -1.93 0.50 -6.38
CA LEU A 54 -0.96 1.43 -6.95
C LEU A 54 0.47 1.11 -6.48
N GLY A 55 0.67 0.78 -5.21
CA GLY A 55 1.96 0.32 -4.68
C GLY A 55 2.48 -0.91 -5.42
N MET A 56 1.61 -1.92 -5.65
CA MET A 56 1.96 -3.12 -6.42
C MET A 56 2.34 -2.77 -7.87
N VAL A 57 1.59 -1.89 -8.53
CA VAL A 57 1.90 -1.44 -9.90
C VAL A 57 3.27 -0.75 -9.94
N PHE A 58 3.56 0.16 -8.99
CA PHE A 58 4.86 0.82 -8.92
C PHE A 58 6.00 -0.17 -8.66
N LEU A 59 5.79 -1.15 -7.78
CA LEU A 59 6.78 -2.20 -7.52
C LEU A 59 7.07 -3.02 -8.79
N ILE A 60 6.04 -3.44 -9.52
CA ILE A 60 6.20 -4.19 -10.78
C ILE A 60 6.96 -3.35 -11.82
N MET A 61 6.61 -2.06 -11.96
CA MET A 61 7.32 -1.15 -12.85
C MET A 61 8.79 -0.98 -12.44
N ALA A 62 9.07 -0.93 -11.13
CA ALA A 62 10.42 -0.80 -10.61
C ALA A 62 11.26 -2.08 -10.84
N ILE A 63 10.66 -3.26 -10.69
CA ILE A 63 11.33 -4.56 -10.91
C ILE A 63 11.67 -4.79 -12.38
N ARG A 64 10.82 -4.33 -13.32
CA ARG A 64 11.09 -4.46 -14.77
C ARG A 64 12.42 -3.84 -15.20
N LYS A 65 12.97 -2.92 -14.41
CA LYS A 65 14.31 -2.36 -14.60
C LYS A 65 15.13 -2.49 -13.33
N ILE A 66 15.32 -3.72 -12.86
CA ILE A 66 16.23 -4.07 -11.77
C ILE A 66 17.56 -3.35 -11.97
N GLN A 67 17.88 -2.46 -11.03
CA GLN A 67 19.24 -1.98 -10.85
C GLN A 67 19.98 -3.03 -10.02
N ILE A 68 21.11 -3.52 -10.54
CA ILE A 68 21.97 -4.51 -9.85
C ILE A 68 22.77 -3.76 -8.76
N ASN A 69 22.06 -3.33 -7.72
CA ASN A 69 22.63 -2.72 -6.53
C ASN A 69 21.93 -3.31 -5.31
N THR A 70 22.71 -3.82 -4.35
CA THR A 70 22.24 -4.49 -3.15
C THR A 70 21.21 -3.68 -2.37
N VAL A 71 21.36 -2.35 -2.31
CA VAL A 71 20.41 -1.46 -1.63
C VAL A 71 19.03 -1.50 -2.30
N TYR A 72 18.98 -1.45 -3.62
CA TYR A 72 17.73 -1.51 -4.38
C TYR A 72 17.09 -2.90 -4.28
N MET A 73 17.88 -3.97 -4.29
CA MET A 73 17.38 -5.34 -4.05
C MET A 73 16.68 -5.48 -2.70
N ILE A 74 17.32 -4.99 -1.63
CA ILE A 74 16.72 -4.99 -0.29
C ILE A 74 15.42 -4.18 -0.31
N GLY A 75 15.42 -3.01 -0.97
CA GLY A 75 14.24 -2.17 -1.13
C GLY A 75 13.08 -2.88 -1.84
N TYR A 76 13.34 -3.62 -2.92
CA TYR A 76 12.30 -4.38 -3.63
C TYR A 76 11.70 -5.48 -2.75
N VAL A 77 12.55 -6.26 -2.07
CA VAL A 77 12.11 -7.34 -1.18
C VAL A 77 11.30 -6.78 -0.01
N LEU A 78 11.79 -5.72 0.62
CA LEU A 78 11.12 -5.06 1.74
C LEU A 78 9.77 -4.47 1.29
N SER A 79 9.74 -3.77 0.16
CA SER A 79 8.49 -3.21 -0.37
C SER A 79 7.48 -4.30 -0.70
N GLY A 80 7.91 -5.41 -1.32
CA GLY A 80 7.02 -6.54 -1.61
C GLY A 80 6.47 -7.18 -0.34
N PHE A 81 7.34 -7.44 0.64
CA PHE A 81 6.94 -8.00 1.94
C PHE A 81 5.95 -7.09 2.68
N LEU A 82 6.18 -5.79 2.70
CA LEU A 82 5.29 -4.82 3.34
C LEU A 82 3.95 -4.68 2.60
N LEU A 83 3.92 -4.77 1.27
CA LEU A 83 2.66 -4.78 0.53
C LEU A 83 1.84 -6.04 0.83
N ILE A 84 2.48 -7.21 0.92
CA ILE A 84 1.78 -8.47 1.26
C ILE A 84 1.22 -8.41 2.68
N THR A 85 2.04 -8.00 3.65
CA THR A 85 1.61 -7.88 5.05
C THR A 85 0.56 -6.79 5.24
N GLY A 86 0.66 -5.67 4.50
CA GLY A 86 -0.38 -4.63 4.46
C GLY A 86 -1.72 -5.14 3.93
N PHE A 87 -1.71 -5.96 2.87
CA PHE A 87 -2.92 -6.61 2.36
C PHE A 87 -3.56 -7.54 3.40
N MET A 88 -2.74 -8.38 4.06
CA MET A 88 -3.20 -9.27 5.12
C MET A 88 -3.78 -8.48 6.30
N TRP A 89 -3.14 -7.37 6.68
CA TRP A 89 -3.58 -6.49 7.76
C TRP A 89 -4.95 -5.85 7.47
N VAL A 90 -5.12 -5.27 6.27
CA VAL A 90 -6.41 -4.70 5.85
C VAL A 90 -7.50 -5.77 5.83
N SER A 91 -7.21 -6.96 5.30
CA SER A 91 -8.14 -8.10 5.30
C SER A 91 -8.54 -8.52 6.71
N PHE A 92 -7.58 -8.57 7.64
CA PHE A 92 -7.81 -8.88 9.04
C PHE A 92 -8.74 -7.85 9.70
N ILE A 93 -8.53 -6.55 9.48
CA ILE A 93 -9.42 -5.51 10.00
C ILE A 93 -10.84 -5.67 9.45
N ILE A 94 -11.00 -6.05 8.18
CA ILE A 94 -12.33 -6.27 7.58
C ILE A 94 -13.04 -7.45 8.24
N ILE A 95 -12.33 -8.57 8.45
CA ILE A 95 -12.91 -9.76 9.09
C ILE A 95 -13.35 -9.43 10.52
N ILE A 96 -12.52 -8.74 11.30
CA ILE A 96 -12.88 -8.37 12.68
C ILE A 96 -13.92 -7.25 12.73
N GLY A 97 -13.89 -6.31 11.80
CA GLY A 97 -14.86 -5.21 11.75
C GLY A 97 -16.27 -5.64 11.34
N LEU A 98 -16.42 -6.82 10.72
CA LEU A 98 -17.69 -7.38 10.27
C LEU A 98 -18.16 -8.60 11.07
N GLY A 99 -17.28 -9.20 11.88
CA GLY A 99 -17.58 -10.34 12.75
C GLY A 99 -17.97 -9.89 14.15
#